data_AF-A0A851GMU0-F1
#
_entry.id   AF-A0A851GMU0-F1
#
_cell.length_a   1.000
_cell.length_b   1.000
_cell.length_c   1.000
_cell.angle_alpha   90.00
_cell.angle_beta   90.00
_cell.angle_gamma   90.00
#
_symmetry.space_group_name_H-M   'P 1'
#
loop_
_entity.id
_entity.type
_entity.pdbx_description
1 polymer ?
#
loop_
_entity_poly.entity_id
_entity_poly.type
_entity_poly.pdbx_seq_one_letter_code
_entity_poly.pdbx_strand_id
1 'polypeptide(L)' 'MLVRRSDIDSLKTLSSANEMVNVKHIPKTFKDEFDRFFFGKTLVKKEGSVFAYPNDIRQWVTYIVNRYNA' A
#
# COMPACT_ATOMS: atom_id res chain seq x y z
N MET A 1 -2.31 -5.00 -16.02
CA MET A 1 -1.91 -5.52 -14.69
C MET A 1 -2.66 -6.83 -14.46
N LEU A 2 -1.98 -7.93 -14.14
CA LEU A 2 -2.65 -9.18 -13.77
C LEU A 2 -2.78 -9.22 -12.24
N VAL A 3 -3.97 -8.93 -11.73
CA VAL A 3 -4.26 -8.95 -10.28
C VAL A 3 -4.66 -10.37 -9.88
N ARG A 4 -3.92 -10.97 -8.95
CA ARG A 4 -4.23 -12.29 -8.41
C ARG A 4 -5.11 -12.16 -7.16
N ARG A 5 -5.81 -13.24 -6.80
CA ARG A 5 -6.59 -13.28 -5.56
C ARG A 5 -5.76 -12.93 -4.32
N SER A 6 -4.50 -13.40 -4.27
CA SER A 6 -3.55 -13.06 -3.21
C SER A 6 -3.24 -11.57 -3.11
N ASP A 7 -3.26 -10.85 -4.24
CA ASP A 7 -3.04 -9.41 -4.27
C ASP A 7 -4.25 -8.68 -3.66
N ILE A 8 -5.47 -9.15 -3.95
CA ILE A 8 -6.72 -8.63 -3.37
C ILE A 8 -6.75 -8.87 -1.86
N ASP A 9 -6.38 -10.07 -1.41
CA ASP A 9 -6.36 -10.39 0.01
C ASP A 9 -5.31 -9.54 0.75
N SER A 10 -4.16 -9.27 0.11
CA SER A 10 -3.15 -8.35 0.65
C SER A 10 -3.70 -6.92 0.80
N LEU A 11 -4.43 -6.40 -0.20
CA LEU A 11 -5.06 -5.08 -0.11
C LEU A 11 -6.09 -5.02 1.05
N LYS A 12 -6.87 -6.08 1.26
CA LYS A 12 -7.81 -6.15 2.39
C LYS A 12 -7.08 -6.07 3.72
N THR A 13 -6.01 -6.84 3.91
CA THR A 13 -5.18 -6.78 5.12
C THR A 13 -4.59 -5.39 5.34
N LEU A 14 -4.10 -4.75 4.28
CA LEU A 14 -3.55 -3.39 4.33
C LEU A 14 -4.62 -2.34 4.66
N SER A 15 -5.86 -2.52 4.19
CA SER A 15 -6.97 -1.63 4.50
C SER A 15 -7.37 -1.63 5.98
N SER A 16 -7.08 -2.72 6.69
CA SER A 16 -7.33 -2.86 8.13
C SER A 16 -6.10 -2.59 9.00
N ALA A 17 -4.98 -2.12 8.42
CA ALA A 17 -3.75 -1.89 9.16
C ALA A 17 -3.96 -0.79 10.22
N ASN A 18 -3.63 -1.10 11.47
CA ASN A 18 -3.61 -0.14 12.59
C ASN A 18 -2.19 0.28 12.98
N GLU A 19 -1.19 -0.47 12.51
CA GLU A 19 0.22 -0.20 12.76
C GLU A 19 0.93 0.29 11.50
N MET A 20 2.14 0.82 11.68
CA MET A 20 3.01 1.22 10.57
C MET A 20 3.31 0.02 9.67
N VAL A 21 3.06 0.17 8.37
CA VAL A 21 3.22 -0.89 7.39
C VAL A 21 4.61 -0.80 6.79
N ASN A 22 5.38 -1.89 6.87
CA ASN A 22 6.66 -1.97 6.18
C ASN A 22 6.42 -1.97 4.66
N VAL A 23 7.07 -1.06 3.94
CA VAL A 23 6.91 -0.91 2.48
C VAL A 23 7.30 -2.19 1.72
N LYS A 24 8.11 -3.07 2.31
CA LYS A 24 8.44 -4.39 1.74
C LYS A 24 7.24 -5.34 1.65
N HIS A 25 6.18 -5.11 2.43
CA HIS A 25 4.95 -5.92 2.40
C HIS A 25 3.95 -5.46 1.34
N ILE A 26 4.23 -4.37 0.62
CA ILE A 26 3.40 -3.93 -0.50
C ILE A 26 3.51 -4.97 -1.63
N PRO A 27 2.40 -5.50 -2.16
CA PRO A 27 2.44 -6.47 -3.24
C PRO A 27 3.16 -5.88 -4.46
N LYS A 28 4.07 -6.65 -5.05
CA LYS A 28 4.85 -6.23 -6.23
C LYS A 28 3.95 -5.76 -7.37
N THR A 29 2.78 -6.38 -7.50
CA THR A 29 1.77 -6.02 -8.49
C THR A 29 1.42 -4.54 -8.45
N PHE A 30 1.30 -3.94 -7.26
CA PHE A 30 0.91 -2.53 -7.06
C PHE A 30 2.07 -1.59 -6.74
N LYS A 31 3.33 -2.03 -6.93
CA LYS A 31 4.50 -1.26 -6.47
C LYS A 31 4.63 0.08 -7.18
N ASP A 32 4.37 0.11 -8.48
CA ASP A 32 4.46 1.34 -9.28
C ASP A 32 3.38 2.35 -8.88
N GLU A 33 2.16 1.89 -8.60
CA GLU A 33 1.08 2.77 -8.12
C GLU A 33 1.32 3.23 -6.68
N PHE A 34 1.87 2.36 -5.83
CA PHE A 34 2.31 2.73 -4.50
C PHE A 34 3.34 3.86 -4.56
N ASP A 35 4.39 3.70 -5.37
CA ASP A 35 5.45 4.71 -5.49
C ASP A 35 4.92 6.05 -6.02
N ARG A 36 3.98 6.02 -6.98
CA ARG A 36 3.31 7.23 -7.47
C ARG A 36 2.44 7.89 -6.41
N PHE A 37 1.66 7.12 -5.64
CA PHE A 37 0.78 7.67 -4.61
C PHE A 37 1.57 8.24 -3.43
N PHE A 38 2.69 7.60 -3.07
CA PHE A 38 3.56 8.01 -1.98
C PHE A 38 4.66 9.00 -2.41
N PHE A 39 4.71 9.38 -3.68
CA PHE A 39 5.63 10.42 -4.13
C PHE A 39 5.32 11.74 -3.41
N GLY A 40 6.30 12.26 -2.66
CA GLY A 40 6.15 13.46 -1.84
C GLY A 40 5.44 13.25 -0.49
N LYS A 41 4.99 12.03 -0.16
CA LYS A 41 4.47 11.70 1.18
C LYS A 41 5.60 11.29 2.13
N THR A 42 5.40 11.58 3.42
CA THR A 42 6.37 11.22 4.47
C THR A 42 6.33 9.73 4.75
N LEU A 43 7.47 9.07 4.58
CA LEU A 43 7.72 7.70 5.01
C LEU A 43 8.64 7.70 6.24
N VAL A 44 8.42 6.76 7.15
CA VAL A 44 9.21 6.64 8.39
C VAL A 44 10.33 5.65 8.17
N LYS A 45 11.58 6.06 8.40
CA LYS A 45 12.74 5.16 8.39
C LYS A 45 13.07 4.75 9.82
N LYS A 46 13.02 3.45 10.12
CA LYS A 46 13.39 2.89 11.44
C LYS A 46 14.18 1.60 11.24
N GLU A 47 15.33 1.49 11.92
CA GLU A 47 16.15 0.26 11.95
C GLU A 47 16.47 -0.31 10.55
N GLY A 48 16.77 0.57 9.58
CA GLY A 48 17.08 0.17 8.20
C GLY A 48 15.87 -0.25 7.36
N SER A 49 14.65 -0.20 7.91
CA SER A 49 13.39 -0.43 7.20
C SER A 49 12.62 0.87 6.98
N VAL A 50 11.77 0.87 5.96
CA VAL A 50 10.91 2.01 5.59
C VAL A 50 9.46 1.61 5.82
N PHE A 51 8.73 2.47 6.48
CA PHE A 51 7.34 2.25 6.88
C PHE A 51 6.45 3.39 6.38
N ALA A 52 5.21 3.03 6.06
CA ALA A 52 4.13 3.95 5.77
C ALA A 52 3.16 4.01 6.95
N TYR A 53 2.56 5.18 7.17
CA TYR A 53 1.53 5.33 8.19
C TYR A 53 0.27 4.54 7.80
N PRO A 54 -0.43 3.93 8.77
CA PRO A 54 -1.64 3.16 8.50
C PRO A 54 -2.72 4.00 7.80
N ASN A 55 -2.83 5.29 8.15
CA ASN A 55 -3.81 6.18 7.51
C ASN A 55 -3.54 6.40 6.01
N ASP A 56 -2.28 6.63 5.64
CA ASP A 56 -1.89 6.79 4.24
C ASP A 56 -2.09 5.50 3.45
N ILE A 57 -1.80 4.34 4.07
CA ILE A 57 -2.05 3.03 3.45
C ILE A 57 -3.54 2.83 3.18
N ARG A 58 -4.43 3.16 4.12
CA ARG A 58 -5.87 3.06 3.90
C ARG A 58 -6.34 3.95 2.75
N GLN A 59 -5.87 5.19 2.70
CA GLN A 59 -6.18 6.10 1.58
C GLN A 59 -5.67 5.55 0.24
N TRP A 60 -4.46 4.99 0.23
CA TRP A 60 -3.89 4.36 -0.96
C TRP A 60 -4.70 3.14 -1.41
N VAL A 61 -5.09 2.24 -0.50
CA VAL A 61 -5.92 1.07 -0.85
C VAL A 61 -7.26 1.53 -1.44
N THR A 62 -7.92 2.52 -0.83
CA THR A 62 -9.15 3.11 -1.38
C THR A 62 -8.93 3.68 -2.78
N TYR A 63 -7.82 4.38 -3.02
CA TYR A 63 -7.45 4.89 -4.33
C TYR A 63 -7.30 3.78 -5.37
N ILE A 64 -6.60 2.68 -5.03
CA ILE A 64 -6.42 1.52 -5.91
C ILE A 64 -7.77 0.86 -6.23
N VAL A 65 -8.59 0.59 -5.21
CA VAL A 65 -9.90 -0.05 -5.38
C VAL A 65 -10.80 0.79 -6.28
N ASN A 66 -10.87 2.11 -6.05
CA ASN A 66 -11.68 3.00 -6.89
C ASN A 66 -11.18 3.09 -8.33
N ARG A 67 -9.86 3.01 -8.55
CA ARG A 67 -9.26 3.08 -9.88
C ARG A 67 -9.55 1.84 -10.72
N TYR A 68 -9.66 0.66 -10.10
CA TYR A 68 -9.82 -0.62 -10.79
C TYR A 68 -11.24 -1.21 -10.72
N ASN A 69 -12.13 -0.63 -9.90
CA ASN A 69 -13.58 -0.91 -9.93
C ASN A 69 -14.34 -0.07 -10.97
N ALA A 70 -13.64 0.71 -11.80
CA ALA A 70 -14.20 1.54 -12.87
C ALA A 70 -14.32 0.75 -14.19
#